data_AF-A0AAW5EPR9-F1
#
_entry.id   AF-A0AAW5EPR9-F1
#
_cell.length_a   1.000
_cell.length_b   1.000
_cell.length_c   1.000
_cell.angle_alpha   90.00
_cell.angle_beta   90.00
_cell.angle_gamma   90.00
#
_symmetry.space_group_name_H-M   'P 1'
#
loop_
_entity.id
_entity.type
_entity.pdbx_description
1 polymer ?
#
loop_
_entity_poly.entity_id
_entity_poly.type
_entity_poly.pdbx_seq_one_letter_code
_entity_poly.pdbx_strand_id
1 'polypeptide(L)'
;MKRAIEMGTTNDDIILDFFSGSGTTAHAVAQLNAEDGGNRRWICVQLPELTDEKSEAYKAGYHTIADIARERIRRAGAKIRADQADRLASRNAPLDLGFRAYRVGDSNFKQWNELVSDPEEIRQQALANLDPLEEGTTDDDLLIELLLKRGISPLAKIEQYDSFCFIPPEKLVICLAYSMTEELFTAILATKPSSIIILDRAFGDDINLKVNLLLQAERQGVEVEVV
;
A
#
# COMPACT_ATOMS: atom_id res chain seq x y z
N MET A 1 -12.23 20.52 -15.61
CA MET A 1 -11.16 19.83 -14.86
C MET A 1 -9.78 19.99 -15.47
N LYS A 2 -9.51 19.53 -16.71
CA LYS A 2 -8.17 19.61 -17.34
C LYS A 2 -7.50 20.98 -17.24
N ARG A 3 -8.25 22.05 -17.56
CA ARG A 3 -7.76 23.44 -17.46
C ARG A 3 -7.35 23.83 -16.03
N ALA A 4 -8.06 23.36 -15.02
CA ALA A 4 -7.71 23.65 -13.62
C ALA A 4 -6.41 22.92 -13.22
N ILE A 5 -6.24 21.67 -13.63
CA ILE A 5 -5.00 20.91 -13.41
C ILE A 5 -3.83 21.59 -14.11
N GLU A 6 -4.00 21.98 -15.37
CA GLU A 6 -2.97 22.66 -16.17
C GLU A 6 -2.50 23.98 -15.55
N MET A 7 -3.42 24.76 -14.96
CA MET A 7 -3.06 26.04 -14.31
C MET A 7 -2.46 25.85 -12.92
N GLY A 8 -2.79 24.77 -12.22
CA GLY A 8 -2.45 24.56 -10.81
C GLY A 8 -1.33 23.55 -10.55
N THR A 9 -0.80 22.89 -11.59
CA THR A 9 0.20 21.82 -11.43
C THR A 9 1.27 21.86 -12.53
N THR A 10 2.44 21.36 -12.17
CA THR A 10 3.56 21.07 -13.06
C THR A 10 3.67 19.56 -13.28
N ASN A 11 4.71 19.12 -13.99
CA ASN A 11 4.95 17.70 -14.17
C ASN A 11 5.28 17.04 -12.81
N ASP A 12 4.92 15.76 -12.66
CA ASP A 12 5.21 14.91 -11.50
C ASP A 12 4.48 15.24 -10.17
N ASP A 13 3.70 16.34 -10.16
CA ASP A 13 2.81 16.71 -9.05
C ASP A 13 1.75 15.64 -8.74
N ILE A 14 1.29 15.61 -7.49
CA ILE A 14 0.21 14.73 -7.02
C ILE A 14 -1.07 15.55 -6.86
N ILE A 15 -2.13 15.14 -7.55
CA ILE A 15 -3.46 15.73 -7.45
C ILE A 15 -4.32 14.90 -6.48
N LEU A 16 -4.82 15.51 -5.42
CA LEU A 16 -5.76 14.89 -4.48
C LEU A 16 -7.19 15.37 -4.78
N ASP A 17 -8.11 14.42 -4.93
CA ASP A 17 -9.54 14.67 -5.04
C ASP A 17 -10.30 13.72 -4.09
N PHE A 18 -10.74 14.25 -2.95
CA PHE A 18 -11.44 13.47 -1.93
C PHE A 18 -12.97 13.45 -2.08
N PHE A 19 -13.48 14.03 -3.16
CA PHE A 19 -14.87 13.94 -3.61
C PHE A 19 -14.91 13.51 -5.08
N SER A 20 -14.16 12.46 -5.39
CA SER A 20 -13.83 12.13 -6.78
C SER A 20 -15.03 11.70 -7.63
N GLY A 21 -16.14 11.31 -6.99
CA GLY A 21 -17.38 10.91 -7.65
C GLY A 21 -17.09 9.80 -8.65
N SER A 22 -17.43 10.04 -9.92
CA SER A 22 -17.19 9.10 -11.01
C SER A 22 -15.74 9.07 -11.52
N GLY A 23 -14.77 9.72 -10.89
CA GLY A 23 -13.35 9.68 -11.30
C GLY A 23 -13.01 10.64 -12.44
N THR A 24 -13.66 11.80 -12.50
CA THR A 24 -13.40 12.81 -13.56
C THR A 24 -12.00 13.42 -13.45
N THR A 25 -11.48 13.60 -12.23
CA THR A 25 -10.12 14.12 -11.99
C THR A 25 -9.05 13.17 -12.50
N ALA A 26 -9.11 11.89 -12.12
CA ALA A 26 -8.19 10.86 -12.61
C ALA A 26 -8.16 10.76 -14.15
N HIS A 27 -9.35 10.77 -14.79
CA HIS A 27 -9.43 10.80 -16.25
C HIS A 27 -8.75 12.06 -16.82
N ALA A 28 -9.04 13.24 -16.28
CA ALA A 28 -8.44 14.48 -16.77
C ALA A 28 -6.91 14.52 -16.61
N VAL A 29 -6.37 13.97 -15.51
CA VAL A 29 -4.92 13.84 -15.31
C VAL A 29 -4.31 12.91 -16.36
N ALA A 30 -4.88 11.72 -16.57
CA ALA A 30 -4.41 10.77 -17.56
C ALA A 30 -4.40 11.37 -18.97
N GLN A 31 -5.46 12.08 -19.34
CA GLN A 31 -5.56 12.76 -20.63
C GLN A 31 -4.51 13.88 -20.77
N LEU A 32 -4.35 14.72 -19.74
CA LEU A 32 -3.40 15.82 -19.79
C LEU A 32 -1.97 15.31 -19.92
N ASN A 33 -1.58 14.32 -19.09
CA ASN A 33 -0.27 13.70 -19.17
C ASN A 33 0.02 13.15 -20.57
N ALA A 34 -0.96 12.49 -21.20
CA ALA A 34 -0.80 11.95 -22.54
C ALA A 34 -0.63 13.04 -23.61
N GLU A 35 -1.28 14.19 -23.43
CA GLU A 35 -1.17 15.34 -24.32
C GLU A 35 0.10 16.16 -24.11
N ASP A 36 0.51 16.48 -22.89
CA ASP A 36 1.62 17.40 -22.65
C ASP A 36 2.96 16.70 -22.36
N GLY A 37 2.97 15.37 -22.30
CA GLY A 37 4.17 14.60 -21.98
C GLY A 37 4.46 14.49 -20.47
N GLY A 38 3.60 15.04 -19.60
CA GLY A 38 3.77 15.00 -18.15
C GLY A 38 3.51 13.63 -17.54
N ASN A 39 3.87 13.47 -16.26
CA ASN A 39 3.61 12.27 -15.45
C ASN A 39 3.01 12.61 -14.08
N ARG A 40 2.05 13.53 -14.07
CA ARG A 40 1.27 13.86 -12.86
C ARG A 40 0.59 12.62 -12.30
N ARG A 41 0.56 12.50 -10.98
CA ARG A 41 -0.10 11.41 -10.25
C ARG A 41 -1.38 11.90 -9.62
N TRP A 42 -2.24 10.99 -9.22
CA TRP A 42 -3.50 11.34 -8.58
C TRP A 42 -3.86 10.39 -7.45
N ILE A 43 -4.57 10.92 -6.46
CA ILE A 43 -5.21 10.18 -5.37
C ILE A 43 -6.67 10.60 -5.37
N CYS A 44 -7.56 9.65 -5.65
CA CYS A 44 -9.01 9.89 -5.64
C CYS A 44 -9.63 9.11 -4.50
N VAL A 45 -10.37 9.80 -3.63
CA VAL A 45 -11.15 9.18 -2.55
C VAL A 45 -12.63 9.31 -2.89
N GLN A 46 -13.38 8.24 -2.65
CA GLN A 46 -14.82 8.18 -2.87
C GLN A 46 -15.43 7.28 -1.80
N LEU A 47 -16.48 7.76 -1.14
CA LEU A 47 -17.29 6.92 -0.25
C LEU A 47 -17.93 5.79 -1.05
N PRO A 48 -18.14 4.60 -0.46
CA PRO A 48 -18.84 3.49 -1.09
C PRO A 48 -20.36 3.74 -1.15
N GLU A 49 -20.74 4.88 -1.73
CA GLU A 49 -22.12 5.29 -1.93
C GLU A 49 -22.79 4.32 -2.89
N LEU A 50 -23.92 3.76 -2.46
CA LEU A 50 -24.68 2.81 -3.25
C LEU A 50 -25.34 3.51 -4.45
N THR A 51 -25.31 2.85 -5.60
CA THR A 51 -26.09 3.27 -6.76
C THR A 51 -27.55 2.89 -6.56
N ASP A 52 -28.48 3.65 -7.17
CA ASP A 52 -29.90 3.28 -7.22
C ASP A 52 -30.08 1.89 -7.87
N GLU A 53 -30.78 0.98 -7.19
CA GLU A 53 -31.04 -0.38 -7.65
C GLU A 53 -31.76 -0.45 -9.01
N LYS A 54 -32.51 0.60 -9.37
CA LYS A 54 -33.21 0.71 -10.65
C LYS A 54 -32.33 1.27 -11.77
N SER A 55 -31.15 1.80 -11.44
CA SER A 55 -30.23 2.38 -12.42
C SER A 55 -29.61 1.33 -13.34
N GLU A 56 -29.23 1.75 -14.55
CA GLU A 56 -28.49 0.89 -15.47
C GLU A 56 -27.11 0.50 -14.93
N ALA A 57 -26.50 1.36 -14.10
CA ALA A 57 -25.24 1.06 -13.46
C ALA A 57 -25.36 -0.13 -12.50
N TYR A 58 -26.39 -0.14 -11.64
CA TYR A 58 -26.65 -1.25 -10.73
C TYR A 58 -26.95 -2.55 -11.48
N LYS A 59 -27.80 -2.48 -12.51
CA LYS A 59 -28.11 -3.65 -13.37
C LYS A 59 -26.88 -4.20 -14.09
N ALA A 60 -25.88 -3.37 -14.36
CA ALA A 60 -24.60 -3.76 -14.94
C ALA A 60 -23.57 -4.27 -13.90
N GLY A 61 -23.94 -4.39 -12.62
CA GLY A 61 -23.08 -4.89 -11.55
C GLY A 61 -22.20 -3.83 -10.88
N TYR A 62 -22.43 -2.54 -11.15
CA TYR A 62 -21.75 -1.44 -10.45
C TYR A 62 -22.63 -1.01 -9.27
N HIS A 63 -22.37 -1.59 -8.10
CA HIS A 63 -23.19 -1.38 -6.91
C HIS A 63 -22.87 -0.07 -6.19
N THR A 64 -21.68 0.48 -6.39
CA THR A 64 -21.25 1.74 -5.78
C THR A 64 -20.75 2.75 -6.82
N ILE A 65 -20.78 4.04 -6.44
CA ILE A 65 -20.17 5.11 -7.24
C ILE A 65 -18.67 4.85 -7.47
N ALA A 66 -17.97 4.26 -6.50
CA ALA A 66 -16.58 3.87 -6.64
C ALA A 66 -16.36 2.79 -7.72
N ASP A 67 -17.32 1.87 -7.92
CA ASP A 67 -17.27 0.88 -9.01
C ASP A 67 -17.32 1.57 -10.38
N ILE A 68 -18.24 2.52 -10.53
CA ILE A 68 -18.37 3.34 -11.73
C ILE A 68 -17.07 4.12 -11.98
N ALA A 69 -16.48 4.70 -10.93
CA ALA A 69 -15.24 5.47 -11.03
C ALA A 69 -14.08 4.62 -11.53
N ARG A 70 -13.86 3.44 -10.91
CA ARG A 70 -12.81 2.50 -11.32
C ARG A 70 -12.98 2.07 -12.77
N GLU A 71 -14.21 1.77 -13.18
CA GLU A 71 -14.49 1.39 -14.56
C GLU A 71 -14.28 2.54 -15.55
N ARG A 72 -14.71 3.76 -15.21
CA ARG A 72 -14.45 4.94 -16.03
C ARG A 72 -12.94 5.14 -16.24
N ILE A 73 -12.15 5.06 -15.16
CA ILE A 73 -10.70 5.25 -15.22
C ILE A 73 -10.06 4.19 -16.12
N ARG A 74 -10.46 2.91 -15.96
CA ARG A 74 -9.98 1.80 -16.82
C ARG A 74 -10.28 2.06 -18.29
N ARG A 75 -11.54 2.43 -18.63
CA ARG A 75 -11.95 2.71 -20.01
C ARG A 75 -11.25 3.94 -20.59
N ALA A 76 -11.10 5.00 -19.78
CA ALA A 76 -10.40 6.20 -20.19
C ALA A 76 -8.93 5.89 -20.52
N GLY A 77 -8.23 5.14 -19.66
CA GLY A 77 -6.87 4.69 -19.93
C GLY A 77 -6.76 3.85 -21.21
N ALA A 78 -7.65 2.87 -21.39
CA ALA A 78 -7.66 2.05 -22.61
C ALA A 78 -7.90 2.91 -23.88
N LYS A 79 -8.83 3.87 -23.81
CA LYS A 79 -9.12 4.80 -24.91
C LYS A 79 -7.95 5.73 -25.22
N ILE A 80 -7.32 6.32 -24.21
CA ILE A 80 -6.12 7.17 -24.38
C ILE A 80 -5.01 6.37 -25.04
N ARG A 81 -4.79 5.12 -24.61
CA ARG A 81 -3.78 4.24 -25.20
C ARG A 81 -4.04 3.96 -26.68
N ALA A 82 -5.30 3.75 -27.07
CA ALA A 82 -5.68 3.52 -28.46
C ALA A 82 -5.62 4.80 -29.32
N ASP A 83 -6.23 5.88 -28.85
CA ASP A 83 -6.41 7.12 -29.61
C ASP A 83 -5.09 7.92 -29.75
N GLN A 84 -4.12 7.71 -28.85
CA GLN A 84 -2.86 8.47 -28.82
C GLN A 84 -1.62 7.58 -28.96
N ALA A 85 -1.74 6.38 -29.51
CA ALA A 85 -0.66 5.39 -29.62
C ALA A 85 0.66 5.99 -30.19
N ASP A 86 0.59 6.74 -31.30
CA ASP A 86 1.76 7.36 -31.92
C ASP A 86 2.46 8.36 -31.00
N ARG A 87 1.66 9.16 -30.28
CA ARG A 87 2.19 10.15 -29.33
C ARG A 87 2.83 9.45 -28.13
N LEU A 88 2.18 8.39 -27.62
CA LEU A 88 2.71 7.61 -26.50
C LEU A 88 4.00 6.88 -26.87
N ALA A 89 4.14 6.40 -28.11
CA ALA A 89 5.35 5.75 -28.60
C ALA A 89 6.56 6.70 -28.66
N SER A 90 6.33 8.00 -28.85
CA SER A 90 7.38 9.03 -28.91
C SER A 90 7.80 9.57 -27.54
N ARG A 91 7.24 9.08 -26.43
CA ARG A 91 7.55 9.59 -25.09
C ARG A 91 8.89 9.06 -24.58
N ASN A 92 9.62 9.93 -23.89
CA ASN A 92 10.83 9.54 -23.15
C ASN A 92 10.52 8.65 -21.94
N ALA A 93 9.37 8.87 -21.29
CA ALA A 93 8.91 8.09 -20.15
C ALA A 93 7.55 7.45 -20.46
N PRO A 94 7.37 6.14 -20.19
CA PRO A 94 6.08 5.47 -20.35
C PRO A 94 4.98 6.18 -19.58
N LEU A 95 3.83 6.38 -20.22
CA LEU A 95 2.66 6.91 -19.53
C LEU A 95 2.05 5.84 -18.64
N ASP A 96 2.01 6.09 -17.34
CA ASP A 96 1.24 5.27 -16.40
C ASP A 96 -0.25 5.59 -16.51
N LEU A 97 -1.03 4.57 -16.86
CA LEU A 97 -2.49 4.60 -16.96
C LEU A 97 -3.13 3.61 -15.98
N GLY A 98 -2.31 2.96 -15.14
CA GLY A 98 -2.76 2.06 -14.10
C GLY A 98 -3.23 2.83 -12.87
N PHE A 99 -3.81 2.09 -11.95
CA PHE A 99 -4.11 2.55 -10.61
C PHE A 99 -4.22 1.36 -9.66
N ARG A 100 -3.97 1.61 -8.37
CA ARG A 100 -4.32 0.68 -7.29
C ARG A 100 -5.61 1.17 -6.63
N ALA A 101 -6.45 0.25 -6.19
CA ALA A 101 -7.67 0.56 -5.47
C ALA A 101 -7.59 -0.04 -4.07
N TYR A 102 -7.80 0.80 -3.07
CA TYR A 102 -7.78 0.42 -1.66
C TYR A 102 -9.14 0.73 -1.04
N ARG A 103 -9.48 0.03 0.03
CA ARG A 103 -10.63 0.31 0.90
C ARG A 103 -10.11 0.53 2.31
N VAL A 104 -10.78 1.40 3.06
CA VAL A 104 -10.53 1.54 4.50
C VAL A 104 -11.15 0.34 5.22
N GLY A 105 -10.31 -0.41 5.92
CA GLY A 105 -10.69 -1.46 6.86
C GLY A 105 -10.19 -1.14 8.26
N ASP A 106 -10.47 -2.03 9.20
CA ASP A 106 -9.88 -1.99 10.53
C ASP A 106 -8.39 -2.35 10.47
N SER A 107 -7.66 -2.06 11.55
CA SER A 107 -6.24 -2.42 11.68
C SER A 107 -6.06 -3.94 11.64
N ASN A 108 -5.04 -4.42 10.93
CA ASN A 108 -4.64 -5.83 10.96
C ASN A 108 -3.92 -6.21 12.27
N PHE A 109 -3.52 -5.21 13.06
CA PHE A 109 -2.98 -5.41 14.41
C PHE A 109 -4.07 -5.20 15.46
N LYS A 110 -4.15 -6.14 16.40
CA LYS A 110 -5.02 -6.06 17.57
C LYS A 110 -4.67 -4.84 18.40
N GLN A 111 -5.71 -4.14 18.85
CA GLN A 111 -5.54 -2.92 19.63
C GLN A 111 -5.41 -3.23 21.13
N TRP A 112 -4.45 -2.57 21.78
CA TRP A 112 -4.36 -2.55 23.23
C TRP A 112 -5.31 -1.49 23.81
N ASN A 113 -6.12 -1.86 24.79
CA ASN A 113 -7.10 -0.98 25.41
C ASN A 113 -6.58 -0.54 26.77
N GLU A 114 -5.91 0.62 26.79
CA GLU A 114 -5.30 1.17 28.01
C GLU A 114 -6.32 1.58 29.08
N LEU A 115 -7.61 1.65 28.75
CA LEU A 115 -8.67 2.04 29.68
C LEU A 115 -9.17 0.89 30.55
N VAL A 116 -8.75 -0.36 30.26
CA VAL A 116 -9.11 -1.53 31.04
C VAL A 116 -8.30 -1.52 32.35
N SER A 117 -9.01 -1.51 33.48
CA SER A 117 -8.40 -1.55 34.82
C SER A 117 -8.63 -2.86 35.57
N ASP A 118 -9.51 -3.74 35.07
CA ASP A 118 -9.77 -5.03 35.70
C ASP A 118 -8.63 -6.04 35.40
N PRO A 119 -8.01 -6.67 36.42
CA PRO A 119 -6.90 -7.59 36.21
C PRO A 119 -7.22 -8.81 35.34
N GLU A 120 -8.44 -9.33 35.39
CA GLU A 120 -8.82 -10.49 34.59
C GLU A 120 -9.03 -10.08 33.13
N GLU A 121 -9.64 -8.92 32.87
CA GLU A 121 -9.75 -8.36 31.52
C GLU A 121 -8.36 -8.05 30.91
N ILE A 122 -7.44 -7.48 31.68
CA ILE A 122 -6.05 -7.26 31.25
C ILE A 122 -5.38 -8.61 30.90
N ARG A 123 -5.59 -9.64 31.72
CA ARG A 123 -5.03 -10.98 31.46
C ARG A 123 -5.59 -11.59 30.17
N GLN A 124 -6.89 -11.48 29.95
CA GLN A 124 -7.53 -11.96 28.72
C GLN A 124 -7.00 -11.20 27.49
N GLN A 125 -6.83 -9.88 27.60
CA GLN A 125 -6.25 -9.08 26.53
C GLN A 125 -4.80 -9.46 26.24
N ALA A 126 -3.98 -9.69 27.26
CA ALA A 126 -2.60 -10.16 27.09
C ALA A 126 -2.53 -11.52 26.39
N LEU A 127 -3.43 -12.45 26.75
CA LEU A 127 -3.52 -13.76 26.10
C LEU A 127 -3.99 -13.65 24.64
N ALA A 128 -4.97 -12.78 24.36
CA ALA A 128 -5.46 -12.54 23.01
C ALA A 128 -4.39 -11.91 22.10
N ASN A 129 -3.47 -11.14 22.67
CA ASN A 129 -2.37 -10.47 21.98
C ASN A 129 -1.06 -11.29 21.92
N LEU A 130 -1.10 -12.58 22.27
CA LEU A 130 0.04 -13.48 22.02
C LEU A 130 0.39 -13.54 20.52
N ASP A 131 -0.61 -13.54 19.65
CA ASP A 131 -0.46 -13.16 18.25
C ASP A 131 -1.02 -11.75 18.08
N PRO A 132 -0.20 -10.72 17.77
CA PRO A 132 -0.65 -9.34 17.68
C PRO A 132 -1.56 -9.09 16.47
N LEU A 133 -1.79 -10.08 15.62
CA LEU A 133 -2.56 -9.94 14.39
C LEU A 133 -4.02 -10.34 14.54
N GLU A 134 -4.90 -9.64 13.82
CA GLU A 134 -6.31 -9.98 13.68
C GLU A 134 -6.50 -11.25 12.82
N GLU A 135 -7.59 -11.98 13.07
CA GLU A 135 -7.91 -13.18 12.29
C GLU A 135 -8.23 -12.83 10.83
N GLY A 136 -7.71 -13.63 9.89
CA GLY A 136 -7.94 -13.43 8.45
C GLY A 136 -7.03 -12.38 7.80
N THR A 137 -6.11 -11.79 8.56
CA THR A 137 -5.06 -10.89 8.06
C THR A 137 -4.24 -11.55 6.95
N THR A 138 -4.03 -10.84 5.84
CA THR A 138 -3.16 -11.29 4.75
C THR A 138 -1.82 -10.56 4.75
N ASP A 139 -0.79 -11.18 4.17
CA ASP A 139 0.54 -10.57 4.02
C ASP A 139 0.48 -9.27 3.19
N ASP A 140 -0.40 -9.21 2.19
CA ASP A 140 -0.62 -8.00 1.39
C ASP A 140 -1.23 -6.87 2.23
N ASP A 141 -2.24 -7.17 3.07
CA ASP A 141 -2.86 -6.16 3.94
C ASP A 141 -1.86 -5.63 4.98
N LEU A 142 -1.07 -6.53 5.59
CA LEU A 142 0.00 -6.16 6.52
C LEU A 142 1.06 -5.30 5.86
N LEU A 143 1.53 -5.70 4.68
CA LEU A 143 2.53 -4.95 3.95
C LEU A 143 2.03 -3.52 3.69
N ILE A 144 0.79 -3.36 3.19
CA ILE A 144 0.22 -2.05 2.91
C ILE A 144 0.05 -1.23 4.19
N GLU A 145 -0.45 -1.82 5.28
CA GLU A 145 -0.61 -1.13 6.56
C GLU A 145 0.75 -0.68 7.13
N LEU A 146 1.77 -1.54 7.11
CA LEU A 146 3.11 -1.23 7.59
C LEU A 146 3.77 -0.11 6.76
N LEU A 147 3.63 -0.15 5.43
CA LEU A 147 4.13 0.93 4.57
C LEU A 147 3.46 2.27 4.93
N LEU A 148 2.14 2.28 5.09
CA LEU A 148 1.39 3.49 5.44
C LEU A 148 1.76 4.02 6.84
N LYS A 149 1.90 3.14 7.83
CA LYS A 149 2.36 3.51 9.19
C LYS A 149 3.75 4.14 9.19
N ARG A 150 4.61 3.77 8.23
CA ARG A 150 5.94 4.37 8.02
C ARG A 150 5.94 5.61 7.13
N GLY A 151 4.78 6.05 6.64
CA GLY A 151 4.68 7.16 5.69
C GLY A 151 5.22 6.84 4.30
N ILE A 152 5.41 5.55 3.98
CA ILE A 152 5.91 5.09 2.69
C ILE A 152 4.72 4.92 1.74
N SER A 153 4.85 5.44 0.53
CA SER A 153 3.81 5.29 -0.48
C SER A 153 3.59 3.82 -0.84
N PRO A 154 2.34 3.32 -0.94
CA PRO A 154 2.05 1.99 -1.47
C PRO A 154 2.49 1.79 -2.93
N LEU A 155 2.84 2.87 -3.64
CA LEU A 155 3.39 2.83 -4.99
C LEU A 155 4.92 2.78 -5.01
N ALA A 156 5.58 2.70 -3.84
CA ALA A 156 7.02 2.53 -3.76
C ALA A 156 7.46 1.27 -4.52
N LYS A 157 8.68 1.30 -5.04
CA LYS A 157 9.29 0.10 -5.63
C LYS A 157 9.53 -0.91 -4.52
N ILE A 158 8.98 -2.10 -4.69
CA ILE A 158 9.16 -3.24 -3.78
C ILE A 158 9.85 -4.35 -4.56
N GLU A 159 10.93 -4.87 -4.01
CA GLU A 159 11.64 -6.05 -4.48
C GLU A 159 11.19 -7.23 -3.62
N GLN A 160 10.47 -8.17 -4.23
CA GLN A 160 9.85 -9.29 -3.53
C GLN A 160 10.77 -10.51 -3.57
N TYR A 161 10.99 -11.11 -2.41
CA TYR A 161 11.72 -12.36 -2.22
C TYR A 161 10.76 -13.40 -1.63
N ASP A 162 11.18 -14.66 -1.57
CA ASP A 162 10.33 -15.77 -1.13
C ASP A 162 9.78 -15.60 0.29
N SER A 163 10.50 -14.89 1.18
CA SER A 163 10.13 -14.79 2.60
C SER A 163 10.16 -13.36 3.16
N PHE A 164 10.54 -12.37 2.35
CA PHE A 164 10.58 -10.97 2.76
C PHE A 164 10.43 -10.05 1.54
N CYS A 165 10.18 -8.77 1.80
CA CYS A 165 10.23 -7.75 0.78
C CYS A 165 11.24 -6.66 1.16
N PHE A 166 11.87 -6.08 0.15
CA PHE A 166 12.80 -4.97 0.28
C PHE A 166 12.24 -3.74 -0.42
N ILE A 167 12.35 -2.58 0.23
CA ILE A 167 11.94 -1.28 -0.29
C ILE A 167 13.23 -0.46 -0.50
N PRO A 168 13.86 -0.52 -1.69
CA PRO A 168 15.18 0.07 -1.91
C PRO A 168 15.29 1.57 -1.61
N PRO A 169 14.29 2.43 -1.96
CA PRO A 169 14.37 3.86 -1.66
C PRO A 169 14.53 4.15 -0.17
N GLU A 170 13.89 3.34 0.67
CA GLU A 170 13.88 3.49 2.14
C GLU A 170 14.94 2.59 2.81
N LYS A 171 15.61 1.73 2.04
CA LYS A 171 16.46 0.64 2.55
C LYS A 171 15.79 -0.16 3.67
N LEU A 172 14.49 -0.38 3.53
CA LEU A 172 13.67 -1.08 4.52
C LEU A 172 13.41 -2.51 4.07
N VAL A 173 13.61 -3.48 4.96
CA VAL A 173 13.10 -4.85 4.78
C VAL A 173 11.88 -5.06 5.66
N ILE A 174 10.86 -5.71 5.12
CA ILE A 174 9.72 -6.22 5.89
C ILE A 174 9.68 -7.74 5.69
N CYS A 175 9.81 -8.48 6.80
CA CYS A 175 9.77 -9.94 6.84
C CYS A 175 8.52 -10.40 7.59
N LEU A 176 7.57 -10.97 6.84
CA LEU A 176 6.30 -11.48 7.37
C LEU A 176 6.31 -13.00 7.59
N ALA A 177 7.49 -13.63 7.45
CA ALA A 177 7.67 -15.07 7.58
C ALA A 177 7.23 -15.60 8.96
N TYR A 178 6.71 -16.82 8.99
CA TYR A 178 6.27 -17.50 10.21
C TYR A 178 7.41 -18.19 10.97
N SER A 179 8.58 -18.34 10.35
CA SER A 179 9.74 -18.98 10.95
C SER A 179 11.01 -18.27 10.50
N MET A 180 11.71 -17.67 11.46
CA MET A 180 13.00 -17.03 11.25
C MET A 180 14.13 -18.05 11.37
N THR A 181 15.13 -17.94 10.49
CA THR A 181 16.37 -18.73 10.57
C THR A 181 17.59 -17.82 10.38
N GLU A 182 18.77 -18.30 10.78
CA GLU A 182 20.02 -17.55 10.55
C GLU A 182 20.30 -17.35 9.06
N GLU A 183 19.95 -18.33 8.21
CA GLU A 183 20.12 -18.23 6.76
C GLU A 183 19.21 -17.15 6.16
N LEU A 184 17.95 -17.11 6.59
CA LEU A 184 17.00 -16.07 6.16
C LEU A 184 17.48 -14.68 6.60
N PHE A 185 17.92 -14.55 7.85
CA PHE A 185 18.41 -13.27 8.36
C PHE A 185 19.69 -12.81 7.64
N THR A 186 20.58 -13.75 7.32
CA THR A 186 21.77 -13.47 6.51
C THR A 186 21.39 -12.99 5.11
N ALA A 187 20.37 -13.60 4.49
CA ALA A 187 19.86 -13.16 3.20
C ALA A 187 19.25 -11.74 3.26
N ILE A 188 18.53 -11.43 4.34
CA ILE A 188 18.02 -10.07 4.61
C ILE A 188 19.18 -9.08 4.71
N LEU A 189 20.20 -9.34 5.53
CA LEU A 189 21.34 -8.44 5.70
C LEU A 189 22.16 -8.26 4.42
N ALA A 190 22.21 -9.26 3.54
CA ALA A 190 22.88 -9.16 2.24
C ALA A 190 22.28 -8.07 1.32
N THR A 191 21.01 -7.69 1.53
CA THR A 191 20.37 -6.57 0.82
C THR A 191 20.84 -5.19 1.31
N LYS A 192 21.63 -5.13 2.39
CA LYS A 192 22.15 -3.92 3.03
C LYS A 192 21.03 -2.94 3.45
N PRO A 193 20.05 -3.41 4.25
CA PRO A 193 19.01 -2.53 4.76
C PRO A 193 19.59 -1.53 5.77
N SER A 194 18.89 -0.41 5.94
CA SER A 194 19.07 0.49 7.09
C SER A 194 18.12 0.14 8.23
N SER A 195 16.96 -0.44 7.92
CA SER A 195 15.99 -0.90 8.92
C SER A 195 15.30 -2.20 8.49
N ILE A 196 14.89 -3.03 9.46
CA ILE A 196 14.19 -4.29 9.26
C ILE A 196 12.97 -4.33 10.17
N ILE A 197 11.81 -4.70 9.62
CA ILE A 197 10.61 -5.03 10.37
C ILE A 197 10.40 -6.55 10.33
N ILE A 198 10.23 -7.17 11.49
CA ILE A 198 10.00 -8.61 11.64
C ILE A 198 8.79 -8.81 12.55
N LEU A 199 7.89 -9.73 12.20
CA LEU A 199 6.81 -10.10 13.10
C LEU A 199 7.36 -10.92 14.28
N ASP A 200 6.94 -10.61 15.51
CA ASP A 200 7.42 -11.29 16.73
C ASP A 200 7.20 -12.80 16.67
N ARG A 201 6.06 -13.22 16.10
CA ARG A 201 5.70 -14.62 15.89
C ARG A 201 6.73 -15.42 15.09
N ALA A 202 7.56 -14.77 14.27
CA ALA A 202 8.59 -15.43 13.46
C ALA A 202 9.65 -16.13 14.32
N PHE A 203 9.81 -15.71 15.58
CA PHE A 203 10.79 -16.28 16.51
C PHE A 203 10.22 -17.42 17.36
N GLY A 204 8.89 -17.59 17.43
CA GLY A 204 8.26 -18.54 18.34
C GLY A 204 8.79 -18.41 19.77
N ASP A 205 9.21 -19.53 20.37
CA ASP A 205 9.81 -19.56 21.71
C ASP A 205 11.35 -19.38 21.71
N ASP A 206 11.97 -19.17 20.54
CA ASP A 206 13.44 -19.08 20.42
C ASP A 206 13.96 -17.66 20.70
N ILE A 207 13.97 -17.31 21.99
CA ILE A 207 14.49 -16.04 22.50
C ILE A 207 15.98 -15.88 22.15
N ASN A 208 16.75 -16.97 22.12
CA ASN A 208 18.18 -16.92 21.83
C ASN A 208 18.43 -16.50 20.38
N LEU A 209 17.68 -17.07 19.44
CA LEU A 209 17.72 -16.68 18.04
C LEU A 209 17.39 -15.19 17.91
N LYS A 210 16.28 -14.73 18.51
CA LYS A 210 15.87 -13.32 18.48
C LYS A 210 17.00 -12.39 18.96
N VAL A 211 17.57 -12.64 20.14
CA VAL A 211 18.64 -11.82 20.71
C VAL A 211 19.89 -11.85 19.84
N ASN A 212 20.29 -13.02 19.34
CA ASN A 212 21.47 -13.16 18.49
C ASN A 212 21.33 -12.36 17.20
N LEU A 213 20.19 -12.44 16.52
CA LEU A 213 19.96 -11.74 15.26
C LEU A 213 19.88 -10.21 15.47
N LEU A 214 19.25 -9.75 16.55
CA LEU A 214 19.24 -8.33 16.90
C LEU A 214 20.66 -7.77 17.12
N LEU A 215 21.51 -8.50 17.86
CA LEU A 215 22.91 -8.12 18.05
C LEU A 215 23.72 -8.14 16.74
N GLN A 216 23.42 -9.05 15.82
CA GLN A 216 24.05 -9.09 14.51
C GLN A 216 23.71 -7.87 13.67
N ALA A 217 22.44 -7.44 13.65
CA ALA A 217 22.00 -6.23 12.97
C ALA A 217 22.62 -4.97 13.59
N GLU A 218 22.63 -4.86 14.93
CA GLU A 218 23.22 -3.73 15.65
C GLU A 218 24.71 -3.54 15.29
N ARG A 219 25.48 -4.65 15.22
CA ARG A 219 26.89 -4.62 14.79
C ARG A 219 27.09 -4.10 13.36
N GLN A 220 26.07 -4.19 12.51
CA GLN A 220 26.09 -3.67 11.14
C GLN A 220 25.42 -2.28 11.04
N GLY A 221 24.96 -1.71 12.15
CA GLY A 221 24.26 -0.43 12.18
C GLY A 221 22.87 -0.46 11.56
N VAL A 222 22.20 -1.63 11.60
CA VAL A 222 20.86 -1.82 11.07
C VAL A 222 19.85 -1.79 12.21
N GLU A 223 18.82 -0.95 12.10
CA GLU A 223 17.73 -0.89 13.07
C GLU A 223 16.76 -2.05 12.86
N VAL A 224 16.37 -2.75 13.92
CA VAL A 224 15.40 -3.84 13.83
C VAL A 224 14.23 -3.55 14.74
N GLU A 225 13.03 -3.54 14.16
CA GLU A 225 11.77 -3.44 14.89
C GLU A 225 11.04 -4.77 14.82
N VAL A 226 10.65 -5.26 16.00
CA VAL A 226 9.86 -6.48 16.14
C VAL A 226 8.45 -6.06 16.54
N VAL A 227 7.47 -6.45 15.72
CA VAL A 227 6.06 -6.02 15.79
C VAL A 227 5.10 -7.19 15.92
#